data_AF-A0A6J6GTP6-F1
#
_entry.id   AF-A0A6J6GTP6-F1
#
_cell.length_a   1.000
_cell.length_b   1.000
_cell.length_c   1.000
_cell.angle_alpha   90.00
_cell.angle_beta   90.00
_cell.angle_gamma   90.00
#
_symmetry.space_group_name_H-M   'P 1'
#
loop_
_entity.id
_entity.type
_entity.pdbx_description
1 polymer ?
#
loop_
_entity_poly.entity_id
_entity_poly.type
_entity_poly.pdbx_seq_one_letter_code
_entity_poly.pdbx_strand_id
1 'polypeptide(L)'
;MAAATEPQLLRLAQAHQDQLLAIRDRSAAVLARLWSSVVTNPSEFTAGQWLAASIPVLDASMQAAAASTLAYVSAYTAAATETAPTPARFTADEFTRPRGGVALEELLRRPIVTLRSALAKGEPFDRASQLGSQRAAQIGATDPMLASRAAGSAAMKAEPRIVGYRRVPDGGACAFCRLAATQRYRDSDLMAMHSSCGCSVAPIVGDRDPGQIIDRQALASLKADGVIDEISLRRYISSTDDVVASYQANADKWRREARDTDDQAAETRYSKRADDWARKAEQRALDVDAARKKLKAIQQGRLDKLTAVHDHGELGPVLYPAGVKFSAA
;
A
#
# COMPACT_ATOMS: atom_id res chain seq x y z
N MET A 1 -32.48 -15.51 15.11
CA MET A 1 -32.55 -14.55 13.98
C MET A 1 -31.85 -15.21 12.82
N ALA A 2 -32.45 -15.25 11.63
CA ALA A 2 -31.82 -15.88 10.46
C ALA A 2 -30.49 -15.20 10.13
N ALA A 3 -29.54 -15.96 9.57
CA ALA A 3 -28.23 -15.44 9.21
C ALA A 3 -28.34 -14.31 8.19
N ALA A 4 -27.39 -13.38 8.28
CA ALA A 4 -27.27 -12.33 7.28
C ALA A 4 -27.01 -12.96 5.90
N THR A 5 -27.74 -12.45 4.91
CA THR A 5 -27.53 -12.71 3.49
C THR A 5 -26.20 -12.13 3.01
N GLU A 6 -25.68 -12.62 1.89
CA GLU A 6 -24.45 -12.09 1.29
C GLU A 6 -24.49 -10.57 1.04
N PRO A 7 -25.58 -9.97 0.51
CA PRO A 7 -25.68 -8.51 0.40
C PRO A 7 -25.63 -7.77 1.74
N GLN A 8 -26.16 -8.35 2.83
CA GLN A 8 -26.07 -7.75 4.16
C GLN A 8 -24.63 -7.78 4.71
N LEU A 9 -23.92 -8.90 4.52
CA LEU A 9 -22.51 -9.03 4.90
C LEU A 9 -21.61 -8.08 4.10
N LEU A 10 -21.87 -7.92 2.80
CA LEU A 10 -21.18 -6.95 1.95
C LEU A 10 -21.40 -5.51 2.42
N ARG A 11 -22.63 -5.14 2.81
CA ARG A 11 -22.90 -3.81 3.38
C ARG A 11 -22.14 -3.57 4.69
N LEU A 12 -22.01 -4.58 5.56
CA LEU A 12 -21.19 -4.47 6.77
C LEU A 12 -19.71 -4.24 6.42
N ALA A 13 -19.18 -4.97 5.43
CA ALA A 13 -17.81 -4.80 4.98
C ALA A 13 -17.57 -3.40 4.37
N GLN A 14 -18.51 -2.88 3.59
CA GLN A 14 -18.43 -1.54 3.02
C GLN A 14 -18.51 -0.46 4.12
N ALA A 15 -19.41 -0.59 5.09
CA ALA A 15 -19.50 0.37 6.19
C ALA A 15 -18.21 0.45 7.02
N HIS A 16 -17.58 -0.71 7.29
CA HIS A 16 -16.26 -0.76 7.93
C HIS A 16 -15.18 -0.11 7.06
N GLN A 17 -15.18 -0.40 5.76
CA GLN A 17 -14.26 0.20 4.81
C GLN A 17 -14.37 1.73 4.79
N ASP A 18 -15.58 2.27 4.76
CA ASP A 18 -15.83 3.71 4.76
C ASP A 18 -15.37 4.35 6.07
N GLN A 19 -15.60 3.68 7.19
CA GLN A 19 -15.11 4.13 8.50
C GLN A 19 -13.58 4.19 8.56
N LEU A 20 -12.89 3.17 8.02
CA LEU A 20 -11.43 3.14 7.95
C LEU A 20 -10.88 4.28 7.08
N LEU A 21 -11.48 4.52 5.92
CA LEU A 21 -11.07 5.61 5.02
C LEU A 21 -11.27 6.98 5.69
N ALA A 22 -12.37 7.17 6.42
CA ALA A 22 -12.60 8.39 7.17
C ALA A 22 -11.54 8.63 8.26
N ILE A 23 -11.10 7.57 8.97
CA ILE A 23 -10.02 7.64 9.97
C ILE A 23 -8.69 7.99 9.27
N ARG A 24 -8.37 7.27 8.18
CA ARG A 24 -7.18 7.48 7.34
C ARG A 24 -7.06 8.94 6.89
N ASP A 25 -8.10 9.44 6.25
CA ASP A 25 -8.10 10.75 5.60
C ASP A 25 -8.05 11.87 6.65
N ARG A 26 -8.77 11.70 7.77
CA ARG A 26 -8.70 12.64 8.90
C ARG A 26 -7.31 12.70 9.51
N SER A 27 -6.70 11.54 9.79
CA SER A 27 -5.34 11.45 10.33
C SER A 27 -4.32 12.15 9.43
N ALA A 28 -4.31 11.80 8.13
CA ALA A 28 -3.43 12.42 7.15
C ALA A 28 -3.60 13.94 7.07
N ALA A 29 -4.86 14.42 7.03
CA ALA A 29 -5.15 15.85 6.97
C ALA A 29 -4.77 16.60 8.26
N VAL A 30 -4.94 16.01 9.44
CA VAL A 30 -4.53 16.64 10.70
C VAL A 30 -3.01 16.71 10.79
N LEU A 31 -2.28 15.63 10.47
CA LEU A 31 -0.82 15.62 10.45
C LEU A 31 -0.25 16.63 9.43
N ALA A 32 -0.82 16.72 8.23
CA ALA A 32 -0.40 17.72 7.26
C ALA A 32 -0.62 19.16 7.77
N ARG A 33 -1.77 19.44 8.39
CA ARG A 33 -2.09 20.76 8.96
C ARG A 33 -1.18 21.12 10.13
N LEU A 34 -0.99 20.20 11.08
CA LEU A 34 -0.07 20.38 12.19
C LEU A 34 1.34 20.69 11.70
N TRP A 35 1.79 20.00 10.65
CA TRP A 35 3.11 20.22 10.05
C TRP A 35 3.23 21.66 9.55
N SER A 36 2.29 22.09 8.71
CA SER A 36 2.28 23.44 8.14
C SER A 36 2.17 24.54 9.20
N SER A 37 1.50 24.27 10.33
CA SER A 37 1.36 25.24 11.42
C SER A 37 2.55 25.31 12.38
N VAL A 38 3.25 24.19 12.59
CA VAL A 38 4.28 24.07 13.65
C VAL A 38 5.69 24.11 13.07
N VAL A 39 5.93 23.46 11.94
CA VAL A 39 7.26 23.34 11.35
C VAL A 39 7.56 24.54 10.46
N THR A 40 7.91 25.65 11.09
CA THR A 40 8.23 26.93 10.44
C THR A 40 9.71 27.09 10.05
N ASN A 41 10.57 26.24 10.59
CA ASN A 41 12.02 26.20 10.33
C ASN A 41 12.57 24.78 10.67
N PRO A 42 13.82 24.44 10.30
CA PRO A 42 14.36 23.09 10.51
C PRO A 42 14.93 22.83 11.91
N SER A 43 14.72 23.73 12.88
CA SER A 43 15.29 23.61 14.23
C SER A 43 14.76 22.39 14.99
N GLU A 44 15.51 21.97 16.01
CA GLU A 44 15.02 20.94 16.96
C GLU A 44 13.80 21.41 17.77
N PHE A 45 13.65 22.72 17.96
CA PHE A 45 12.55 23.27 18.75
C PHE A 45 11.19 23.04 18.07
N THR A 46 11.03 23.45 16.81
CA THR A 46 9.81 23.24 16.03
C THR A 46 9.58 21.74 15.77
N ALA A 47 10.65 20.96 15.61
CA ALA A 47 10.59 19.51 15.54
C ALA A 47 10.00 18.87 16.81
N GLY A 48 10.43 19.33 17.99
CA GLY A 48 9.88 18.88 19.28
C GLY A 48 8.40 19.21 19.45
N GLN A 49 7.99 20.43 19.08
CA GLN A 49 6.59 20.84 19.09
C GLN A 49 5.73 19.99 18.13
N TRP A 50 6.25 19.69 16.94
CA TRP A 50 5.59 18.83 15.96
C TRP A 50 5.37 17.43 16.52
N LEU A 51 6.41 16.82 17.12
CA LEU A 51 6.31 15.48 17.70
C LEU A 51 5.28 15.44 18.83
N ALA A 52 5.34 16.41 19.75
CA ALA A 52 4.41 16.50 20.87
C ALA A 52 2.95 16.61 20.43
N ALA A 53 2.66 17.37 19.37
CA ALA A 53 1.31 17.52 18.83
C ALA A 53 0.84 16.31 18.00
N SER A 54 1.77 15.63 17.32
CA SER A 54 1.43 14.62 16.30
C SER A 54 1.31 13.21 16.87
N ILE A 55 2.09 12.86 17.90
CA ILE A 55 2.08 11.53 18.50
C ILE A 55 0.67 11.14 18.99
N PRO A 56 -0.05 11.96 19.80
CA PRO A 56 -1.38 11.59 20.28
C PRO A 56 -2.40 11.44 19.15
N VAL A 57 -2.31 12.25 18.10
CA VAL A 57 -3.20 12.19 16.94
C VAL A 57 -3.02 10.87 16.18
N LEU A 58 -1.76 10.50 15.91
CA LEU A 58 -1.47 9.27 15.19
C LEU A 58 -1.86 8.04 16.01
N ASP A 59 -1.53 8.05 17.31
CA ASP A 59 -1.88 6.97 18.24
C ASP A 59 -3.39 6.76 18.31
N ALA A 60 -4.17 7.82 18.56
CA ALA A 60 -5.62 7.75 18.60
C ALA A 60 -6.22 7.26 17.27
N SER A 61 -5.65 7.66 16.14
CA SER A 61 -6.12 7.21 14.81
C SER A 61 -5.86 5.72 14.61
N MET A 62 -4.72 5.20 15.05
CA MET A 62 -4.42 3.77 15.01
C MET A 62 -5.31 2.97 15.95
N GLN A 63 -5.52 3.45 17.18
CA GLN A 63 -6.43 2.81 18.12
C GLN A 63 -7.86 2.76 17.57
N ALA A 64 -8.38 3.86 16.99
CA ALA A 64 -9.69 3.89 16.37
C ALA A 64 -9.82 2.90 15.20
N ALA A 65 -8.79 2.80 14.35
CA ALA A 65 -8.77 1.86 13.24
C ALA A 65 -8.69 0.39 13.71
N ALA A 66 -7.90 0.10 14.74
CA ALA A 66 -7.82 -1.22 15.35
C ALA A 66 -9.15 -1.60 16.02
N ALA A 67 -9.70 -0.74 16.88
CA ALA A 67 -10.95 -0.97 17.60
C ALA A 67 -12.13 -1.23 16.65
N SER A 68 -12.29 -0.40 15.62
CA SER A 68 -13.34 -0.58 14.60
C SER A 68 -13.19 -1.91 13.86
N THR A 69 -11.96 -2.36 13.62
CA THR A 69 -11.69 -3.64 12.95
C THR A 69 -11.99 -4.85 13.84
N LEU A 70 -11.60 -4.80 15.12
CA LEU A 70 -11.94 -5.85 16.09
C LEU A 70 -13.46 -6.00 16.22
N ALA A 71 -14.18 -4.88 16.35
CA ALA A 71 -15.63 -4.86 16.42
C ALA A 71 -16.27 -5.40 15.13
N TYR A 72 -15.76 -4.97 13.97
CA TYR A 72 -16.23 -5.43 12.67
C TYR A 72 -16.09 -6.94 12.50
N VAL A 73 -14.93 -7.53 12.79
CA VAL A 73 -14.72 -8.99 12.62
C VAL A 73 -15.68 -9.78 13.52
N SER A 74 -15.89 -9.35 14.77
CA SER A 74 -16.85 -9.97 15.68
C SER A 74 -18.29 -9.85 15.17
N ALA A 75 -18.71 -8.65 14.76
CA ALA A 75 -20.05 -8.41 14.23
C ALA A 75 -20.32 -9.15 12.91
N TYR A 76 -19.35 -9.19 12.00
CA TYR A 76 -19.45 -9.90 10.73
C TYR A 76 -19.63 -11.40 10.96
N THR A 77 -18.83 -12.00 11.85
CA THR A 77 -18.91 -13.43 12.15
C THR A 77 -20.21 -13.79 12.85
N ALA A 78 -20.66 -12.97 13.80
CA ALA A 78 -21.96 -13.13 14.47
C ALA A 78 -23.11 -13.10 13.46
N ALA A 79 -23.13 -12.10 12.58
CA ALA A 79 -24.12 -11.97 11.52
C ALA A 79 -24.09 -13.16 10.55
N ALA A 80 -22.90 -13.68 10.23
CA ALA A 80 -22.73 -14.81 9.34
C ALA A 80 -23.12 -16.16 9.97
N THR A 81 -23.13 -16.30 11.30
CA THR A 81 -23.29 -17.60 11.97
C THR A 81 -24.49 -17.70 12.90
N GLU A 82 -25.31 -16.65 12.99
CA GLU A 82 -26.47 -16.57 13.89
C GLU A 82 -26.10 -16.68 15.37
N THR A 83 -24.85 -16.38 15.73
CA THR A 83 -24.39 -16.38 17.11
C THR A 83 -24.33 -14.98 17.68
N ALA A 84 -24.25 -14.89 19.01
CA ALA A 84 -23.82 -13.65 19.64
C ALA A 84 -22.39 -13.27 19.20
N PRO A 85 -22.05 -11.97 19.13
CA PRO A 85 -20.68 -11.51 19.00
C PRO A 85 -19.81 -12.11 20.11
N THR A 86 -18.63 -12.59 19.74
CA THR A 86 -17.65 -13.06 20.74
C THR A 86 -17.04 -11.84 21.44
N PRO A 87 -16.86 -11.89 22.77
CA PRO A 87 -16.17 -10.83 23.51
C PRO A 87 -14.80 -10.51 22.91
N ALA A 88 -14.40 -9.24 22.99
CA ALA A 88 -13.11 -8.79 22.49
C ALA A 88 -11.98 -9.54 23.21
N ARG A 89 -11.17 -10.27 22.44
CA ARG A 89 -9.97 -10.97 22.95
C ARG A 89 -8.72 -10.10 22.99
N PHE A 90 -8.76 -8.98 22.28
CA PHE A 90 -7.66 -8.05 22.11
C PHE A 90 -8.14 -6.64 22.42
N THR A 91 -7.23 -5.80 22.89
CA THR A 91 -7.45 -4.36 23.04
C THR A 91 -6.77 -3.61 21.89
N ALA A 92 -7.30 -2.43 21.56
CA ALA A 92 -6.86 -1.68 20.38
C ALA A 92 -5.42 -1.17 20.49
N ASP A 93 -4.95 -0.90 21.70
CA ASP A 93 -3.62 -0.39 22.00
C ASP A 93 -2.49 -1.38 21.66
N GLU A 94 -2.79 -2.69 21.62
CA GLU A 94 -1.85 -3.75 21.20
C GLU A 94 -1.36 -3.57 19.75
N PHE A 95 -2.11 -2.84 18.92
CA PHE A 95 -1.87 -2.73 17.47
C PHE A 95 -1.32 -1.37 17.03
N THR A 96 -0.91 -0.52 17.96
CA THR A 96 -0.40 0.85 17.70
C THR A 96 1.06 0.89 17.24
N ARG A 97 1.74 -0.26 17.11
CA ARG A 97 3.12 -0.36 16.62
C ARG A 97 3.28 -1.37 15.48
N PRO A 98 2.54 -1.23 14.37
CA PRO A 98 2.42 -2.27 13.36
C PRO A 98 3.67 -2.43 12.46
N ARG A 99 4.68 -1.56 12.62
CA ARG A 99 5.94 -1.57 11.85
C ARG A 99 7.06 -2.32 12.58
N GLY A 100 6.76 -3.51 13.11
CA GLY A 100 7.74 -4.28 13.89
C GLY A 100 8.15 -3.62 15.20
N GLY A 101 7.23 -2.92 15.87
CA GLY A 101 7.49 -2.34 17.19
C GLY A 101 8.12 -0.94 17.21
N VAL A 102 8.41 -0.34 16.04
CA VAL A 102 8.97 1.02 15.93
C VAL A 102 8.14 2.02 16.74
N ALA A 103 8.83 2.82 17.57
CA ALA A 103 8.20 3.84 18.41
C ALA A 103 7.62 4.98 17.56
N LEU A 104 6.48 5.54 17.99
CA LEU A 104 5.81 6.62 17.24
C LEU A 104 6.68 7.86 17.08
N GLU A 105 7.48 8.18 18.09
CA GLU A 105 8.43 9.30 18.02
C GLU A 105 9.48 9.09 16.92
N GLU A 106 10.05 7.89 16.82
CA GLU A 106 11.00 7.54 15.77
C GLU A 106 10.35 7.61 14.38
N LEU A 107 9.13 7.12 14.26
CA LEU A 107 8.36 7.17 13.02
C LEU A 107 8.08 8.63 12.59
N LEU A 108 7.60 9.46 13.52
CA LEU A 108 7.23 10.85 13.27
C LEU A 108 8.43 11.80 13.19
N ARG A 109 9.66 11.33 13.49
CA ARG A 109 10.91 12.02 13.12
C ARG A 109 11.22 11.95 11.63
N ARG A 110 10.70 10.97 10.87
CA ARG A 110 11.02 10.80 9.44
C ARG A 110 10.63 12.00 8.56
N PRO A 111 9.50 12.69 8.77
CA PRO A 111 9.19 13.97 8.11
C PRO A 111 10.26 15.05 8.34
N ILE A 112 10.77 15.19 9.58
CA ILE A 112 11.83 16.16 9.93
C ILE A 112 13.15 15.80 9.21
N VAL A 113 13.51 14.52 9.20
CA VAL A 113 14.68 14.02 8.45
C VAL A 113 14.52 14.31 6.95
N THR A 114 13.31 14.17 6.41
CA THR A 114 13.00 14.46 5.00
C THR A 114 13.23 15.95 4.68
N LEU A 115 12.69 16.84 5.51
CA LEU A 115 12.90 18.30 5.41
C LEU A 115 14.40 18.63 5.42
N ARG A 116 15.14 18.17 6.44
CA ARG A 116 16.57 18.49 6.60
C ARG A 116 17.42 17.92 5.48
N SER A 117 17.09 16.72 5.01
CA SER A 117 17.79 16.08 3.90
C SER A 117 17.57 16.82 2.58
N ALA A 118 16.37 17.39 2.36
CA ALA A 118 16.11 18.23 1.19
C ALA A 118 16.88 19.55 1.27
N LEU A 119 16.90 20.21 2.44
CA LEU A 119 17.71 21.42 2.66
C LEU A 119 19.21 21.16 2.43
N ALA A 120 19.74 20.05 2.93
CA ALA A 120 21.14 19.66 2.73
C ALA A 120 21.49 19.44 1.25
N LYS A 121 20.49 19.16 0.39
CA LYS A 121 20.64 19.03 -1.06
C LYS A 121 20.45 20.36 -1.81
N GLY A 122 20.27 21.47 -1.10
CA GLY A 122 20.10 22.81 -1.68
C GLY A 122 18.67 23.16 -2.08
N GLU A 123 17.66 22.38 -1.67
CA GLU A 123 16.26 22.73 -1.93
C GLU A 123 15.85 23.97 -1.11
N PRO A 124 15.06 24.89 -1.67
CA PRO A 124 14.45 25.99 -0.90
C PRO A 124 13.59 25.48 0.25
N PHE A 125 13.50 26.24 1.33
CA PHE A 125 12.76 25.84 2.53
C PHE A 125 11.31 25.44 2.26
N ASP A 126 10.58 26.21 1.43
CA ASP A 126 9.18 25.91 1.12
C ASP A 126 9.03 24.54 0.46
N ARG A 127 9.92 24.20 -0.48
CA ARG A 127 9.94 22.92 -1.17
C ARG A 127 10.32 21.78 -0.21
N ALA A 128 11.33 22.00 0.62
CA ALA A 128 11.77 21.03 1.62
C ALA A 128 10.70 20.78 2.70
N SER A 129 9.98 21.82 3.12
CA SER A 129 8.87 21.73 4.06
C SER A 129 7.68 20.99 3.45
N GLN A 130 7.37 21.25 2.18
CA GLN A 130 6.34 20.51 1.47
C GLN A 130 6.65 19.00 1.40
N LEU A 131 7.91 18.62 1.17
CA LEU A 131 8.34 17.20 1.19
C LEU A 131 8.14 16.57 2.58
N GLY A 132 8.49 17.29 3.64
CA GLY A 132 8.23 16.86 5.01
C GLY A 132 6.73 16.69 5.30
N SER A 133 5.90 17.65 4.90
CA SER A 133 4.44 17.59 5.03
C SER A 133 3.85 16.39 4.30
N GLN A 134 4.27 16.14 3.06
CA GLN A 134 3.85 14.97 2.28
C GLN A 134 4.22 13.66 2.99
N ARG A 135 5.42 13.60 3.58
CA ARG A 135 5.86 12.43 4.36
C ARG A 135 5.02 12.26 5.63
N ALA A 136 4.67 13.35 6.31
CA ALA A 136 3.79 13.31 7.49
C ALA A 136 2.38 12.82 7.14
N ALA A 137 1.79 13.36 6.07
CA ALA A 137 0.50 12.91 5.56
C ALA A 137 0.51 11.43 5.17
N GLN A 138 1.59 10.96 4.54
CA GLN A 138 1.76 9.56 4.16
C GLN A 138 1.80 8.63 5.38
N ILE A 139 2.49 9.02 6.46
CA ILE A 139 2.48 8.29 7.74
C ILE A 139 1.06 8.27 8.31
N GLY A 140 0.42 9.44 8.37
CA GLY A 140 -0.96 9.58 8.86
C GLY A 140 -1.99 8.72 8.13
N ALA A 141 -1.81 8.52 6.83
CA ALA A 141 -2.66 7.63 6.04
C ALA A 141 -2.29 6.15 6.22
N THR A 142 -1.00 5.82 6.29
CA THR A 142 -0.57 4.41 6.23
C THR A 142 -0.74 3.70 7.57
N ASP A 143 -0.36 4.34 8.68
CA ASP A 143 -0.22 3.67 9.96
C ASP A 143 -1.56 3.27 10.61
N PRO A 144 -2.65 4.06 10.52
CA PRO A 144 -3.99 3.59 10.92
C PRO A 144 -4.44 2.35 10.15
N MET A 145 -4.13 2.26 8.84
CA MET A 145 -4.45 1.09 8.04
C MET A 145 -3.63 -0.12 8.49
N LEU A 146 -2.33 0.07 8.76
CA LEU A 146 -1.47 -1.01 9.28
C LEU A 146 -1.97 -1.53 10.65
N ALA A 147 -2.43 -0.63 11.54
CA ALA A 147 -3.01 -1.00 12.82
C ALA A 147 -4.31 -1.81 12.65
N SER A 148 -5.22 -1.35 11.77
CA SER A 148 -6.42 -2.10 11.38
C SER A 148 -6.08 -3.49 10.84
N ARG A 149 -5.10 -3.60 9.94
CA ARG A 149 -4.67 -4.89 9.38
C ARG A 149 -4.13 -5.82 10.47
N ALA A 150 -3.29 -5.34 11.38
CA ALA A 150 -2.75 -6.15 12.47
C ALA A 150 -3.88 -6.67 13.38
N ALA A 151 -4.82 -5.79 13.74
CA ALA A 151 -5.99 -6.15 14.53
C ALA A 151 -6.90 -7.17 13.82
N GLY A 152 -7.18 -6.96 12.53
CA GLY A 152 -7.99 -7.88 11.72
C GLY A 152 -7.34 -9.26 11.58
N SER A 153 -6.03 -9.31 11.35
CA SER A 153 -5.27 -10.57 11.30
C SER A 153 -5.37 -11.34 12.63
N ALA A 154 -5.15 -10.66 13.76
CA ALA A 154 -5.27 -11.26 15.09
C ALA A 154 -6.69 -11.76 15.38
N ALA A 155 -7.71 -10.93 15.11
CA ALA A 155 -9.11 -11.28 15.33
C ALA A 155 -9.56 -12.48 14.49
N MET A 156 -9.22 -12.51 13.20
CA MET A 156 -9.59 -13.62 12.32
C MET A 156 -8.86 -14.92 12.71
N LYS A 157 -7.58 -14.84 13.08
CA LYS A 157 -6.82 -16.00 13.56
C LYS A 157 -7.39 -16.60 14.84
N ALA A 158 -7.92 -15.75 15.71
CA ALA A 158 -8.53 -16.16 16.96
C ALA A 158 -9.95 -16.75 16.78
N GLU A 159 -10.54 -16.66 15.60
CA GLU A 159 -11.90 -17.06 15.28
C GLU A 159 -11.92 -18.32 14.39
N PRO A 160 -12.13 -19.53 14.95
CA PRO A 160 -12.03 -20.79 14.21
C PRO A 160 -13.05 -20.94 13.07
N ARG A 161 -14.13 -20.16 13.08
CA ARG A 161 -15.17 -20.19 12.04
C ARG A 161 -14.73 -19.47 10.77
N ILE A 162 -13.73 -18.59 10.85
CA ILE A 162 -13.18 -17.89 9.70
C ILE A 162 -12.14 -18.79 9.01
N VAL A 163 -12.42 -19.15 7.76
CA VAL A 163 -11.59 -20.07 6.94
C VAL A 163 -10.81 -19.35 5.84
N GLY A 164 -10.88 -18.02 5.82
CA GLY A 164 -10.21 -17.17 4.85
C GLY A 164 -10.73 -15.74 4.86
N TYR A 165 -10.29 -14.95 3.89
CA TYR A 165 -10.77 -13.59 3.67
C TYR A 165 -10.76 -13.22 2.18
N ARG A 166 -11.54 -12.19 1.84
CA ARG A 166 -11.46 -11.43 0.59
C ARG A 166 -11.00 -10.01 0.88
N ARG A 167 -10.36 -9.37 -0.10
CA ARG A 167 -10.03 -7.94 0.00
C ARG A 167 -11.24 -7.10 -0.39
N VAL A 168 -11.43 -6.00 0.31
CA VAL A 168 -12.41 -4.97 -0.03
C VAL A 168 -11.59 -3.74 -0.43
N PRO A 169 -11.44 -3.46 -1.74
CA PRO A 169 -10.69 -2.30 -2.20
C PRO A 169 -11.53 -1.02 -2.05
N ASP A 170 -10.87 0.10 -1.74
CA ASP A 170 -11.50 1.42 -1.85
C ASP A 170 -11.67 1.86 -3.32
N GLY A 171 -12.47 2.91 -3.56
CA GLY A 171 -12.74 3.41 -4.92
C GLY A 171 -11.51 3.95 -5.67
N GLY A 172 -10.47 4.35 -4.95
CA GLY A 172 -9.17 4.77 -5.48
C GLY A 172 -8.13 3.66 -5.54
N ALA A 173 -8.50 2.40 -5.28
CA ALA A 173 -7.57 1.29 -5.24
C ALA A 173 -6.84 1.09 -6.57
N CYS A 174 -5.53 0.88 -6.49
CA CYS A 174 -4.72 0.62 -7.68
C CYS A 174 -5.14 -0.70 -8.35
N ALA A 175 -4.72 -0.88 -9.60
CA ALA A 175 -5.10 -2.04 -10.39
C ALA A 175 -4.69 -3.38 -9.75
N PHE A 176 -3.56 -3.42 -9.03
CA PHE A 176 -3.13 -4.59 -8.26
C PHE A 176 -4.08 -4.93 -7.12
N CYS A 177 -4.53 -3.94 -6.34
CA CYS A 177 -5.49 -4.14 -5.26
C CYS A 177 -6.83 -4.66 -5.78
N ARG A 178 -7.32 -4.13 -6.91
CA ARG A 178 -8.54 -4.61 -7.57
C ARG A 178 -8.38 -6.04 -8.08
N LEU A 179 -7.23 -6.38 -8.65
CA LEU A 179 -6.93 -7.76 -9.05
C LEU A 179 -6.89 -8.70 -7.83
N ALA A 180 -6.22 -8.30 -6.75
CA ALA A 180 -6.15 -9.06 -5.51
C ALA A 180 -7.54 -9.30 -4.89
N ALA A 181 -8.46 -8.34 -5.01
CA ALA A 181 -9.85 -8.50 -4.56
C ALA A 181 -10.66 -9.55 -5.34
N THR A 182 -10.21 -10.00 -6.51
CA THR A 182 -10.87 -11.08 -7.26
C THR A 182 -10.57 -12.48 -6.70
N GLN A 183 -9.69 -12.58 -5.70
CA GLN A 183 -9.16 -13.84 -5.18
C GLN A 183 -9.58 -14.10 -3.73
N ARG A 184 -9.68 -15.38 -3.38
CA ARG A 184 -9.76 -15.87 -2.00
C ARG A 184 -8.37 -16.05 -1.40
N TYR A 185 -8.24 -15.71 -0.11
CA TYR A 185 -7.05 -15.94 0.69
C TYR A 185 -7.37 -16.85 1.87
N ARG A 186 -6.58 -17.91 2.08
CA ARG A 186 -6.80 -18.92 3.12
C ARG A 186 -6.10 -18.60 4.45
N ASP A 187 -5.03 -17.81 4.37
CA ASP A 187 -4.23 -17.45 5.53
C ASP A 187 -4.86 -16.27 6.28
N SER A 188 -4.76 -16.26 7.60
CA SER A 188 -5.13 -15.10 8.42
C SER A 188 -4.01 -14.05 8.47
N ASP A 189 -2.81 -14.38 7.95
CA ASP A 189 -1.75 -13.42 7.64
C ASP A 189 -2.16 -12.59 6.44
N LEU A 190 -2.85 -11.48 6.71
CA LEU A 190 -3.22 -10.50 5.70
C LEU A 190 -1.98 -10.10 4.91
N MET A 191 -1.98 -10.05 3.57
CA MET A 191 -0.73 -9.70 2.87
C MET A 191 -0.28 -8.26 3.20
N ALA A 192 1.01 -7.98 3.05
CA ALA A 192 1.59 -6.66 3.30
C ALA A 192 0.83 -5.55 2.55
N MET A 193 0.64 -4.40 3.20
CA MET A 193 0.16 -3.19 2.55
C MET A 193 1.32 -2.27 2.23
N HIS A 194 1.36 -1.78 1.00
CA HIS A 194 2.23 -0.66 0.62
C HIS A 194 1.60 0.66 1.07
N SER A 195 2.37 1.75 0.95
CA SER A 195 1.86 3.09 1.23
C SER A 195 0.57 3.38 0.45
N SER A 196 -0.34 4.10 1.12
CA SER A 196 -1.60 4.59 0.54
C SER A 196 -2.61 3.51 0.09
N CYS A 197 -2.43 2.25 0.51
CA CYS A 197 -3.47 1.24 0.33
C CYS A 197 -4.61 1.49 1.34
N GLY A 198 -5.84 1.70 0.87
CA GLY A 198 -7.02 1.78 1.73
C GLY A 198 -7.86 0.49 1.75
N CYS A 199 -7.32 -0.66 1.33
CA CYS A 199 -8.09 -1.92 1.35
C CYS A 199 -8.36 -2.42 2.77
N SER A 200 -9.60 -2.80 3.04
CA SER A 200 -10.00 -3.62 4.18
C SER A 200 -10.19 -5.08 3.74
N VAL A 201 -10.80 -5.90 4.61
CA VAL A 201 -11.04 -7.32 4.35
C VAL A 201 -12.45 -7.71 4.77
N ALA A 202 -13.01 -8.67 4.06
CA ALA A 202 -14.23 -9.36 4.49
C ALA A 202 -13.90 -10.82 4.82
N PRO A 203 -14.23 -11.30 6.04
CA PRO A 203 -14.05 -12.70 6.40
C PRO A 203 -14.84 -13.65 5.51
N ILE A 204 -14.29 -14.83 5.27
CA ILE A 204 -14.98 -15.99 4.71
C ILE A 204 -15.27 -16.94 5.87
N VAL A 205 -16.54 -17.25 6.10
CA VAL A 205 -17.00 -17.98 7.30
C VAL A 205 -17.58 -19.33 6.89
N GLY A 206 -17.04 -20.42 7.44
CA GLY A 206 -17.49 -21.78 7.15
C GLY A 206 -17.47 -22.12 5.65
N ASP A 207 -18.59 -22.61 5.14
CA ASP A 207 -18.82 -22.98 3.74
C ASP A 207 -19.42 -21.85 2.90
N ARG A 208 -19.59 -20.64 3.46
CA ARG A 208 -19.99 -19.42 2.71
C ARG A 208 -18.83 -18.86 1.92
N ASP A 209 -18.32 -19.69 1.02
CA ASP A 209 -17.18 -19.45 0.16
C ASP A 209 -17.63 -19.38 -1.30
N PRO A 210 -17.53 -18.23 -1.98
CA PRO A 210 -17.84 -18.12 -3.41
C PRO A 210 -16.82 -18.84 -4.32
N GLY A 211 -15.75 -19.43 -3.76
CA GLY A 211 -14.70 -20.16 -4.47
C GLY A 211 -13.43 -19.33 -4.68
N GLN A 212 -12.41 -19.92 -5.33
CA GLN A 212 -11.09 -19.28 -5.47
C GLN A 212 -11.12 -17.96 -6.26
N ILE A 213 -11.92 -17.91 -7.34
CA ILE A 213 -12.18 -16.70 -8.12
C ILE A 213 -13.54 -16.18 -7.71
N ILE A 214 -13.53 -15.12 -6.90
CA ILE A 214 -14.72 -14.57 -6.25
C ILE A 214 -15.50 -13.69 -7.24
N ASP A 215 -14.79 -12.97 -8.12
CA ASP A 215 -15.37 -12.10 -9.13
C ASP A 215 -14.74 -12.35 -10.51
N ARG A 216 -15.34 -13.27 -11.28
CA ARG A 216 -14.87 -13.62 -12.63
C ARG A 216 -15.01 -12.45 -13.61
N GLN A 217 -16.05 -11.63 -13.46
CA GLN A 217 -16.32 -10.54 -14.38
C GLN A 217 -15.30 -9.41 -14.18
N ALA A 218 -15.04 -9.01 -12.93
CA ALA A 218 -13.98 -8.06 -12.64
C ALA A 218 -12.61 -8.60 -13.06
N LEU A 219 -12.33 -9.89 -12.83
CA LEU A 219 -11.08 -10.51 -13.30
C LEU A 219 -10.95 -10.45 -14.83
N ALA A 220 -12.02 -10.75 -15.57
CA ALA A 220 -12.03 -10.67 -17.03
C ALA A 220 -11.84 -9.21 -17.52
N SER A 221 -12.49 -8.24 -16.88
CA SER A 221 -12.31 -6.82 -17.19
C SER A 221 -10.87 -6.36 -16.94
N LEU A 222 -10.31 -6.68 -15.77
CA LEU A 222 -8.92 -6.32 -15.43
C LEU A 222 -7.91 -6.97 -16.38
N LYS A 223 -8.18 -8.19 -16.85
CA LYS A 223 -7.38 -8.84 -17.90
C LYS A 223 -7.49 -8.08 -19.22
N ALA A 224 -8.70 -7.72 -19.65
CA ALA A 224 -8.92 -6.95 -20.88
C ALA A 224 -8.30 -5.54 -20.81
N ASP A 225 -8.19 -4.97 -19.61
CA ASP A 225 -7.55 -3.67 -19.37
C ASP A 225 -6.01 -3.76 -19.21
N GLY A 226 -5.41 -4.94 -19.44
CA GLY A 226 -3.96 -5.13 -19.40
C GLY A 226 -3.35 -5.01 -18.00
N VAL A 227 -4.14 -5.13 -16.93
CA VAL A 227 -3.65 -4.95 -15.55
C VAL A 227 -2.60 -6.00 -15.18
N ILE A 228 -2.80 -7.24 -15.60
CA ILE A 228 -1.84 -8.34 -15.35
C ILE A 228 -0.53 -8.08 -16.09
N ASP A 229 -0.59 -7.58 -17.31
CA ASP A 229 0.58 -7.23 -18.12
C ASP A 229 1.32 -6.05 -17.49
N GLU A 230 0.61 -5.02 -17.01
CA GLU A 230 1.20 -3.91 -16.27
C GLU A 230 1.96 -4.41 -15.01
N ILE A 231 1.35 -5.26 -14.20
CA ILE A 231 1.98 -5.80 -12.98
C ILE A 231 3.23 -6.61 -13.34
N SER A 232 3.13 -7.47 -14.36
CA SER A 232 4.23 -8.31 -14.82
C SER A 232 5.40 -7.47 -15.34
N LEU A 233 5.11 -6.43 -16.13
CA LEU A 233 6.11 -5.49 -16.65
C LEU A 233 6.77 -4.70 -15.52
N ARG A 234 6.00 -4.19 -14.54
CA ARG A 234 6.57 -3.47 -13.39
C ARG A 234 7.51 -4.36 -12.59
N ARG A 235 7.12 -5.61 -12.32
CA ARG A 235 7.99 -6.58 -11.64
C ARG A 235 9.26 -6.85 -12.45
N TYR A 236 9.12 -7.10 -13.74
CA TYR A 236 10.23 -7.33 -14.65
C TYR A 236 11.21 -6.15 -14.68
N ILE A 237 10.71 -4.92 -14.81
CA ILE A 237 11.50 -3.69 -14.79
C ILE A 237 12.29 -3.61 -13.47
N SER A 238 11.61 -3.72 -12.32
CA SER A 238 12.26 -3.64 -11.01
C SER A 238 13.36 -4.70 -10.85
N SER A 239 13.07 -5.96 -11.14
CA SER A 239 14.06 -7.03 -11.00
C SER A 239 15.23 -6.88 -11.98
N THR A 240 14.99 -6.31 -13.16
CA THR A 240 16.03 -6.14 -14.17
C THR A 240 16.88 -4.90 -13.88
N ASP A 241 16.29 -3.82 -13.34
CA ASP A 241 17.04 -2.66 -12.84
C ASP A 241 18.03 -3.08 -11.73
N ASP A 242 17.62 -3.97 -10.81
CA ASP A 242 18.53 -4.54 -9.79
C ASP A 242 19.69 -5.33 -10.43
N VAL A 243 19.41 -6.09 -11.50
CA VAL A 243 20.44 -6.83 -12.27
C VAL A 243 21.38 -5.87 -12.99
N VAL A 244 20.87 -4.81 -13.61
CA VAL A 244 21.67 -3.75 -14.25
C VAL A 244 22.62 -3.15 -13.22
N ALA A 245 22.12 -2.77 -12.04
CA ALA A 245 22.93 -2.20 -10.97
C ALA A 245 24.02 -3.18 -10.49
N SER A 246 23.68 -4.47 -10.36
CA SER A 246 24.66 -5.52 -10.03
C SER A 246 25.76 -5.67 -11.09
N TYR A 247 25.40 -5.63 -12.37
CA TYR A 247 26.36 -5.72 -13.47
C TYR A 247 27.26 -4.49 -13.55
N GLN A 248 26.71 -3.30 -13.32
CA GLN A 248 27.50 -2.06 -13.21
C GLN A 248 28.49 -2.13 -12.04
N ALA A 249 28.04 -2.58 -10.87
CA ALA A 249 28.91 -2.76 -9.70
C ALA A 249 30.05 -3.76 -9.97
N ASN A 250 29.77 -4.85 -10.70
CA ASN A 250 30.79 -5.79 -11.14
C ASN A 250 31.76 -5.16 -12.15
N ALA A 251 31.27 -4.42 -13.14
CA ALA A 251 32.11 -3.70 -14.08
C ALA A 251 33.06 -2.74 -13.35
N ASP A 252 32.54 -1.97 -12.39
CA ASP A 252 33.34 -1.02 -11.60
C ASP A 252 34.35 -1.71 -10.68
N LYS A 253 33.98 -2.87 -10.11
CA LYS A 253 34.92 -3.72 -9.39
C LYS A 253 36.10 -4.10 -10.30
N TRP A 254 35.84 -4.68 -11.47
CA TRP A 254 36.92 -5.11 -12.36
C TRP A 254 37.74 -3.93 -12.92
N ARG A 255 37.13 -2.75 -13.10
CA ARG A 255 37.88 -1.51 -13.43
C ARG A 255 38.83 -1.09 -12.31
N ARG A 256 38.43 -1.26 -11.04
CA ARG A 256 39.33 -1.01 -9.90
C ARG A 256 40.47 -2.01 -9.88
N GLU A 257 40.18 -3.30 -9.96
CA GLU A 257 41.20 -4.37 -10.00
C GLU A 257 42.19 -4.17 -11.17
N ALA A 258 41.71 -3.71 -12.34
CA ALA A 258 42.57 -3.36 -13.47
C ALA A 258 43.49 -2.17 -13.20
N ARG A 259 43.02 -1.15 -12.48
CA ARG A 259 43.82 0.03 -12.11
C ARG A 259 44.83 -0.26 -11.02
N ASP A 260 44.50 -1.19 -10.13
CA ASP A 260 45.28 -1.46 -8.91
C ASP A 260 46.34 -2.56 -9.12
N THR A 261 46.42 -3.18 -10.31
CA THR A 261 47.37 -4.27 -10.59
C THR A 261 48.59 -3.79 -11.35
N ASP A 262 49.77 -4.25 -10.92
CA ASP A 262 51.05 -4.00 -11.59
C ASP A 262 51.38 -5.03 -12.69
N ASP A 263 50.59 -6.10 -12.83
CA ASP A 263 50.73 -7.12 -13.88
C ASP A 263 49.94 -6.73 -15.13
N GLN A 264 50.65 -6.36 -16.21
CA GLN A 264 50.04 -5.98 -17.49
C GLN A 264 49.09 -7.06 -18.06
N ALA A 265 49.39 -8.34 -17.85
CA ALA A 265 48.52 -9.42 -18.29
C ALA A 265 47.25 -9.50 -17.43
N ALA A 266 47.34 -9.23 -16.12
CA ALA A 266 46.19 -9.12 -15.24
C ALA A 266 45.33 -7.89 -15.57
N GLU A 267 45.94 -6.73 -15.78
CA GLU A 267 45.26 -5.49 -16.20
C GLU A 267 44.41 -5.73 -17.45
N THR A 268 45.00 -6.37 -18.47
CA THR A 268 44.30 -6.69 -19.73
C THR A 268 43.11 -7.62 -19.48
N ARG A 269 43.27 -8.67 -18.65
CA ARG A 269 42.18 -9.62 -18.31
C ARG A 269 41.05 -8.92 -17.54
N TYR A 270 41.39 -8.09 -16.56
CA TYR A 270 40.42 -7.37 -15.74
C TYR A 270 39.67 -6.32 -16.53
N SER A 271 40.35 -5.55 -17.39
CA SER A 271 39.72 -4.60 -18.30
C SER A 271 38.72 -5.29 -19.22
N LYS A 272 39.11 -6.41 -19.86
CA LYS A 272 38.19 -7.20 -20.70
C LYS A 272 36.98 -7.70 -19.92
N ARG A 273 37.17 -8.10 -18.67
CA ARG A 273 36.08 -8.57 -17.79
C ARG A 273 35.16 -7.42 -17.38
N ALA A 274 35.71 -6.24 -17.11
CA ALA A 274 34.93 -5.03 -16.86
C ALA A 274 34.04 -4.68 -18.05
N ASP A 275 34.60 -4.71 -19.27
CA ASP A 275 33.86 -4.41 -20.49
C ASP A 275 32.76 -5.43 -20.78
N ASP A 276 33.00 -6.71 -20.48
CA ASP A 276 31.98 -7.75 -20.58
C ASP A 276 30.79 -7.50 -19.65
N TRP A 277 31.06 -7.14 -18.39
CA TRP A 277 30.01 -6.76 -17.46
C TRP A 277 29.29 -5.47 -17.86
N ALA A 278 30.02 -4.48 -18.39
CA ALA A 278 29.43 -3.24 -18.89
C ALA A 278 28.48 -3.49 -20.07
N ARG A 279 28.88 -4.31 -21.06
CA ARG A 279 28.01 -4.71 -22.17
C ARG A 279 26.77 -5.47 -21.70
N LYS A 280 26.92 -6.36 -20.72
CA LYS A 280 25.77 -7.06 -20.11
C LYS A 280 24.81 -6.08 -19.43
N ALA A 281 25.33 -5.09 -18.72
CA ALA A 281 24.51 -4.05 -18.08
C ALA A 281 23.74 -3.23 -19.12
N GLU A 282 24.42 -2.80 -20.19
CA GLU A 282 23.82 -2.04 -21.29
C GLU A 282 22.69 -2.83 -21.98
N GLN A 283 22.93 -4.10 -22.30
CA GLN A 283 21.91 -4.96 -22.90
C GLN A 283 20.67 -5.08 -22.01
N ARG A 284 20.84 -5.25 -20.69
CA ARG A 284 19.72 -5.30 -19.75
C ARG A 284 19.01 -3.97 -19.58
N ALA A 285 19.72 -2.85 -19.67
CA ALA A 285 19.11 -1.52 -19.64
C ALA A 285 18.20 -1.31 -20.87
N LEU A 286 18.62 -1.77 -22.06
CA LEU A 286 17.78 -1.75 -23.26
C LEU A 286 16.49 -2.59 -23.10
N ASP A 287 16.60 -3.77 -22.48
CA ASP A 287 15.45 -4.60 -22.16
C ASP A 287 14.46 -3.86 -21.23
N VAL A 288 14.97 -3.16 -20.21
CA VAL A 288 14.18 -2.33 -19.29
C VAL A 288 13.48 -1.20 -20.03
N ASP A 289 14.17 -0.48 -20.92
CA ASP A 289 13.59 0.62 -21.68
C ASP A 289 12.48 0.14 -22.63
N ALA A 290 12.67 -1.02 -23.27
CA ALA A 290 11.63 -1.66 -24.06
C ALA A 290 10.41 -2.01 -23.20
N ALA A 291 10.62 -2.55 -22.00
CA ALA A 291 9.55 -2.85 -21.05
C ALA A 291 8.82 -1.58 -20.56
N ARG A 292 9.55 -0.49 -20.29
CA ARG A 292 8.97 0.82 -19.91
C ARG A 292 8.10 1.39 -21.03
N LYS A 293 8.52 1.27 -22.29
CA LYS A 293 7.70 1.67 -23.45
C LYS A 293 6.39 0.88 -23.54
N LYS A 294 6.44 -0.45 -23.36
CA LYS A 294 5.24 -1.30 -23.31
C LYS A 294 4.32 -0.92 -22.15
N LEU A 295 4.88 -0.68 -20.96
CA LEU A 295 4.13 -0.26 -19.78
C LEU A 295 3.40 1.07 -20.03
N LYS A 296 4.08 2.05 -20.63
CA LYS A 296 3.48 3.34 -20.98
C LYS A 296 2.31 3.17 -21.95
N ALA A 297 2.43 2.32 -22.97
CA ALA A 297 1.37 2.05 -23.93
C ALA A 297 0.11 1.45 -23.26
N ILE A 298 0.29 0.49 -22.35
CA ILE A 298 -0.82 -0.09 -21.56
C ILE A 298 -1.50 0.99 -20.71
N GLN A 299 -0.72 1.84 -20.04
CA GLN A 299 -1.24 2.90 -19.18
C GLN A 299 -2.03 3.96 -19.97
N GLN A 300 -1.52 4.35 -21.15
CA GLN A 300 -2.19 5.29 -22.04
C GLN A 300 -3.52 4.72 -22.55
N GLY A 301 -3.52 3.50 -23.08
CA GLY A 301 -4.75 2.84 -23.55
C GLY A 301 -5.80 2.60 -22.47
N ARG A 302 -5.44 2.68 -21.17
CA ARG A 302 -6.37 2.66 -20.05
C ARG A 302 -6.86 4.06 -19.66
N LEU A 303 -6.00 5.08 -19.68
CA LEU A 303 -6.39 6.48 -19.44
C LEU A 303 -7.43 6.95 -20.47
N ASP A 304 -7.29 6.49 -21.72
CA ASP A 304 -8.24 6.77 -22.80
C ASP A 304 -9.63 6.13 -22.57
N LYS A 305 -9.71 5.09 -21.74
CA LYS A 305 -10.97 4.42 -21.34
C LYS A 305 -11.56 4.95 -20.03
N LEU A 306 -10.75 5.64 -19.22
CA LEU A 306 -11.13 6.19 -17.91
C LEU A 306 -11.40 7.71 -17.96
N THR A 307 -11.20 8.36 -19.10
CA THR A 307 -11.54 9.76 -19.33
C THR A 307 -13.06 9.92 -19.55
N ALA A 308 -13.83 9.62 -18.50
CA ALA A 308 -15.14 10.24 -18.32
C ALA A 308 -14.93 11.58 -17.60
N VAL A 309 -15.46 12.64 -18.20
CA VAL A 309 -15.38 14.03 -17.75
C VAL A 309 -15.80 14.13 -16.27
N HIS A 310 -14.89 14.65 -15.44
CA HIS A 310 -15.20 15.11 -14.09
C HIS A 310 -15.96 16.43 -14.24
N ASP A 311 -17.25 16.42 -13.93
CA ASP A 311 -18.02 17.65 -13.72
C ASP A 311 -18.51 17.65 -12.26
N HIS A 312 -17.92 18.57 -11.49
CA HIS A 312 -18.27 19.05 -10.15
C HIS A 312 -18.84 18.08 -9.10
N GLY A 313 -17.98 17.71 -8.13
CA GLY A 313 -18.30 17.74 -6.70
C GLY A 313 -19.45 16.87 -6.18
N GLU A 314 -19.35 15.55 -6.30
CA GLU A 314 -20.03 14.56 -5.44
C GLU A 314 -19.26 13.21 -5.52
N LEU A 315 -19.44 12.35 -4.51
CA LEU A 315 -18.65 11.14 -4.22
C LEU A 315 -18.29 10.27 -5.46
N GLY A 316 -16.98 10.09 -5.69
CA GLY A 316 -16.27 8.96 -6.34
C GLY A 316 -16.85 8.29 -7.61
N PRO A 317 -16.11 8.18 -8.73
CA PRO A 317 -16.62 7.52 -9.92
C PRO A 317 -16.72 5.98 -9.79
N VAL A 318 -17.98 5.55 -9.74
CA VAL A 318 -18.67 4.41 -10.38
C VAL A 318 -18.06 3.00 -10.27
N LEU A 319 -18.82 2.20 -9.51
CA LEU A 319 -18.82 0.75 -9.38
C LEU A 319 -19.22 0.05 -10.70
N TYR A 320 -18.41 -0.92 -11.13
CA TYR A 320 -18.69 -1.97 -12.14
C TYR A 320 -18.78 -1.57 -13.63
N PRO A 321 -18.41 -2.49 -14.56
CA PRO A 321 -18.52 -2.25 -16.00
C PRO A 321 -19.99 -2.12 -16.43
N ALA A 322 -20.23 -1.31 -17.46
CA ALA A 322 -21.55 -1.05 -18.03
C ALA A 322 -22.31 -2.37 -18.32
N GLY A 323 -23.54 -2.48 -17.78
CA GLY A 323 -24.47 -3.56 -18.15
C GLY A 323 -25.21 -4.28 -17.01
N VAL A 324 -24.90 -4.02 -15.74
CA VAL A 324 -25.63 -4.65 -14.62
C VAL A 324 -26.91 -3.87 -14.33
N LYS A 325 -28.06 -4.38 -14.76
CA LYS A 325 -29.38 -3.91 -14.30
C LYS A 325 -29.75 -4.65 -13.01
N PHE A 326 -29.90 -3.91 -11.90
CA PHE A 326 -30.56 -4.42 -10.70
C PHE A 326 -32.06 -4.13 -10.80
N SER A 327 -32.89 -5.17 -10.79
CA SER A 327 -34.31 -5.02 -10.47
C SER A 327 -34.45 -4.98 -8.95
N ALA A 328 -34.96 -3.87 -8.42
CA ALA A 328 -35.40 -3.80 -7.04
C ALA A 328 -36.62 -4.73 -6.86
N ALA A 329 -36.50 -5.66 -5.92
CA ALA A 329 -37.62 -6.35 -5.29
C ALA A 329 -37.32 -6.37 -3.78
#